data_AF-A0A536BCG8-F1
#
_entry.id   AF-A0A536BCG8-F1
#
_cell.length_a   1.000
_cell.length_b   1.000
_cell.length_c   1.000
_cell.angle_alpha   90.00
_cell.angle_beta   90.00
_cell.angle_gamma   90.00
#
_symmetry.space_group_name_H-M   'P 1'
#
loop_
_entity.id
_entity.type
_entity.pdbx_description
1 polymer ?
#
loop_
_entity_poly.entity_id
_entity_poly.type
_entity_poly.pdbx_seq_one_letter_code
_entity_poly.pdbx_strand_id
1 'polypeptide(L)'
;MRRGDFEALVRRHLDGVLVPRGFELSPQPPAEWDDEQPRAVYEAAPVDFNRRYPAIACDDPRCIDLWVELDPSTGMIRGALNGPSIEEVTKRLGLTLPPMSGPPKSDIGLQLTNLAAHLAELFDAAKR
;
A
#
# COMPACT_ATOMS: atom_id res chain seq x y z
N MET A 1 -13.89 11.36 6.71
CA MET A 1 -13.93 9.92 7.05
C MET A 1 -13.07 9.73 8.28
N ARG A 2 -13.49 8.95 9.29
CA ARG A 2 -12.60 8.68 10.45
C ARG A 2 -11.52 7.69 10.04
N ARG A 3 -10.34 7.75 10.67
CA ARG A 3 -9.21 6.84 10.41
C ARG A 3 -9.63 5.37 10.47
N GLY A 4 -10.32 4.94 11.53
CA GLY A 4 -10.76 3.56 11.68
C GLY A 4 -11.74 3.07 10.59
N ASP A 5 -12.59 3.96 10.06
CA ASP A 5 -13.49 3.63 8.94
C ASP A 5 -12.68 3.41 7.66
N PHE A 6 -11.65 4.23 7.44
CA PHE A 6 -10.73 4.09 6.32
C PHE A 6 -9.92 2.80 6.42
N GLU A 7 -9.29 2.52 7.58
CA GLU A 7 -8.53 1.29 7.81
C GLU A 7 -9.38 0.03 7.56
N ALA A 8 -10.63 0.02 8.03
CA ALA A 8 -11.56 -1.09 7.77
C ALA A 8 -11.85 -1.25 6.27
N LEU A 9 -11.99 -0.14 5.54
CA LEU A 9 -12.21 -0.15 4.11
C LEU A 9 -10.96 -0.65 3.35
N VAL A 10 -9.77 -0.15 3.67
CA VAL A 10 -8.51 -0.60 3.05
C VAL A 10 -8.35 -2.11 3.26
N ARG A 11 -8.54 -2.61 4.49
CA ARG A 11 -8.50 -4.06 4.80
C ARG A 11 -9.43 -4.87 3.91
N ARG A 12 -10.70 -4.48 3.82
CA ARG A 12 -11.70 -5.18 3.02
C ARG A 12 -11.28 -5.34 1.55
N HIS A 13 -10.61 -4.34 0.99
CA HIS A 13 -10.19 -4.35 -0.42
C HIS A 13 -8.82 -4.99 -0.65
N LEU A 14 -7.87 -4.83 0.28
CA LEU A 14 -6.48 -5.21 0.09
C LEU A 14 -6.10 -6.54 0.75
N ASP A 15 -6.80 -7.01 1.80
CA ASP A 15 -6.42 -8.23 2.54
C ASP A 15 -6.29 -9.46 1.64
N GLY A 16 -7.19 -9.61 0.66
CA GLY A 16 -7.14 -10.72 -0.32
C GLY A 16 -5.89 -10.72 -1.21
N VAL A 17 -5.23 -9.58 -1.38
CA VAL A 17 -3.97 -9.45 -2.13
C VAL A 17 -2.77 -9.51 -1.21
N LEU A 18 -2.82 -8.79 -0.09
CA LEU A 18 -1.69 -8.54 0.81
C LEU A 18 -1.38 -9.72 1.73
N VAL A 19 -2.40 -10.34 2.35
CA VAL A 19 -2.19 -11.44 3.32
C VAL A 19 -1.48 -12.64 2.68
N PRO A 20 -1.89 -13.15 1.49
CA PRO A 20 -1.16 -14.24 0.84
C PRO A 20 0.29 -13.89 0.48
N ARG A 21 0.60 -12.60 0.37
CA ARG A 21 1.92 -12.06 0.01
C ARG A 21 2.82 -11.82 1.23
N GLY A 22 2.31 -12.05 2.43
CA GLY A 22 3.09 -11.99 3.68
C GLY A 22 3.08 -10.63 4.35
N PHE A 23 2.10 -9.78 4.01
CA PHE A 23 1.78 -8.61 4.80
C PHE A 23 0.77 -8.99 5.86
N GLU A 24 1.07 -8.63 7.10
CA GLU A 24 0.14 -8.70 8.21
C GLU A 24 -0.37 -7.30 8.50
N LEU A 25 -1.62 -7.23 8.94
CA LEU A 25 -2.17 -5.97 9.41
C LEU A 25 -1.69 -5.77 10.86
N SER A 26 -0.66 -4.95 11.00
CA SER A 26 -0.33 -4.35 12.28
C SER A 26 -1.14 -3.06 12.42
N PRO A 27 -2.16 -2.99 13.30
CA PRO A 27 -2.72 -1.70 13.65
C PRO A 27 -1.59 -0.89 14.30
N GLN A 28 -1.07 0.12 13.61
CA GLN A 28 -0.11 0.99 14.25
C GLN A 28 -0.84 1.72 15.39
N PRO A 29 -0.37 1.55 16.65
CA PRO A 29 -0.99 2.21 17.80
C PRO A 29 -1.06 3.71 17.52
N PRO A 30 -2.04 4.43 18.07
CA PRO A 30 -2.15 5.85 17.80
C PRO A 30 -0.85 6.52 18.27
N ALA A 31 -0.02 6.95 17.34
CA ALA A 31 0.79 8.12 17.60
C ALA A 31 -0.26 9.21 17.87
N GLU A 32 -0.27 9.75 19.09
CA GLU A 32 -1.25 10.72 19.60
C GLU A 32 -1.27 12.06 18.81
N TRP A 33 -0.67 12.10 17.63
CA TRP A 33 -0.39 13.30 16.85
C TRP A 33 -0.87 13.28 15.40
N ASP A 34 -1.66 12.31 14.93
CA ASP A 34 -2.22 12.39 13.57
C ASP A 34 -3.49 11.54 13.32
N ASP A 35 -4.54 11.80 14.11
CA ASP A 35 -5.90 11.34 13.77
C ASP A 35 -6.54 12.18 12.64
N GLU A 36 -5.85 13.22 12.16
CA GLU A 36 -6.37 14.17 11.19
C GLU A 36 -6.35 13.65 9.74
N GLN A 37 -5.56 12.61 9.44
CA GLN A 37 -5.42 12.07 8.09
C GLN A 37 -5.77 10.57 8.00
N PRO A 38 -6.74 10.17 7.15
CA PRO A 38 -7.08 8.77 6.94
C PRO A 38 -5.92 8.01 6.28
N ARG A 39 -5.24 7.17 7.05
CA ARG A 39 -4.15 6.28 6.61
C ARG A 39 -4.26 4.89 7.22
N ALA A 40 -3.66 3.90 6.57
CA ALA A 40 -3.49 2.53 7.03
C ALA A 40 -2.05 2.06 6.75
N VAL A 41 -1.49 1.26 7.66
CA VAL A 41 -0.15 0.69 7.50
C VAL A 41 -0.25 -0.82 7.62
N TYR A 42 0.46 -1.52 6.73
CA TYR A 42 0.61 -2.97 6.72
C TYR A 42 2.08 -3.31 6.81
N GLU A 43 2.42 -4.36 7.54
CA GLU A 43 3.81 -4.66 7.85
C GLU A 43 4.15 -6.08 7.38
N ALA A 44 5.39 -6.30 6.93
CA ALA A 44 5.92 -7.62 6.63
C ALA A 44 7.29 -7.83 7.28
N ALA A 45 7.60 -9.08 7.64
CA ALA A 45 8.90 -9.45 8.14
C ALA A 45 9.98 -9.26 7.04
N PRO A 46 11.03 -8.47 7.28
CA PRO A 46 12.04 -8.11 6.27
C PRO A 46 12.67 -9.30 5.57
N VAL A 47 13.08 -10.32 6.34
CA VAL A 47 13.80 -11.48 5.79
C VAL A 47 12.92 -12.25 4.82
N ASP A 48 11.66 -12.51 5.20
CA ASP A 48 10.72 -13.22 4.34
C ASP A 48 10.29 -12.39 3.14
N PHE A 49 10.07 -11.10 3.33
CA PHE A 49 9.70 -10.19 2.25
C PHE A 49 10.83 -10.07 1.22
N ASN A 50 12.05 -9.78 1.65
CA ASN A 50 13.22 -9.66 0.76
C ASN A 50 13.50 -10.98 0.01
N ARG A 51 13.29 -12.12 0.68
CA ARG A 51 13.40 -13.44 0.04
C ARG A 51 12.33 -13.65 -1.04
N ARG A 52 11.10 -13.16 -0.83
CA ARG A 52 9.98 -13.31 -1.77
C ARG A 52 10.03 -12.29 -2.92
N TYR A 53 10.55 -11.09 -2.67
CA TYR A 53 10.52 -9.95 -3.58
C TYR A 53 11.90 -9.29 -3.73
N PRO A 54 12.90 -10.01 -4.25
CA PRO A 54 14.29 -9.53 -4.30
C PRO A 54 14.46 -8.20 -5.06
N ALA A 55 13.67 -7.94 -6.11
CA ALA A 55 13.81 -6.71 -6.92
C ALA A 55 13.37 -5.42 -6.20
N ILE A 56 12.66 -5.55 -5.08
CA ILE A 56 12.23 -4.43 -4.24
C ILE A 56 12.69 -4.58 -2.79
N ALA A 57 13.63 -5.50 -2.55
CA ALA A 57 14.23 -5.68 -1.24
C ALA A 57 14.87 -4.37 -0.77
N CYS A 58 14.81 -4.14 0.54
CA CYS A 58 15.52 -3.04 1.18
C CYS A 58 16.63 -3.60 2.07
N ASP A 59 17.75 -2.89 2.13
CA ASP A 59 18.85 -3.22 3.02
C ASP A 59 18.51 -2.79 4.45
N ASP A 60 18.53 -3.76 5.37
CA ASP A 60 18.44 -3.57 6.82
C ASP A 60 17.18 -2.84 7.39
N PRO A 61 15.95 -3.10 6.91
CA PRO A 61 14.77 -2.57 7.58
C PRO A 61 14.40 -3.45 8.79
N ARG A 62 13.84 -2.84 9.85
CA ARG A 62 13.27 -3.58 10.99
C ARG A 62 11.94 -4.26 10.64
N CYS A 63 11.16 -3.63 9.76
CA CYS A 63 9.91 -4.11 9.16
C CYS A 63 9.77 -3.51 7.76
N ILE A 64 8.96 -4.15 6.91
CA ILE A 64 8.60 -3.61 5.60
C ILE A 64 7.20 -3.03 5.69
N ASP A 65 7.09 -1.71 5.59
CA ASP A 65 5.82 -1.00 5.73
C ASP A 65 5.22 -0.68 4.36
N LEU A 66 3.96 -1.03 4.16
CA LEU A 66 3.10 -0.54 3.10
C LEU A 66 2.11 0.47 3.69
N TRP A 67 2.29 1.73 3.34
CA TRP A 67 1.42 2.84 3.70
C TRP A 67 0.34 3.01 2.63
N VAL A 68 -0.90 3.18 3.06
CA VAL A 68 -2.04 3.55 2.21
C VAL A 68 -2.68 4.79 2.80
N GLU A 69 -2.75 5.86 2.03
CA GLU A 69 -3.16 7.18 2.51
C GLU A 69 -4.23 7.76 1.59
N LEU A 70 -5.23 8.43 2.16
CA LEU A 70 -6.20 9.22 1.41
C LEU A 70 -5.86 10.71 1.56
N ASP A 71 -5.43 11.33 0.46
CA ASP A 71 -5.13 12.76 0.38
C ASP A 71 -6.45 13.55 0.49
N PRO A 72 -6.67 14.31 1.58
CA PRO A 72 -7.94 15.01 1.80
C PRO A 72 -8.16 16.19 0.84
N SER A 73 -7.09 16.72 0.23
CA SER A 73 -7.17 17.86 -0.70
C SER A 73 -7.60 17.45 -2.11
N THR A 74 -7.23 16.23 -2.52
CA THR A 74 -7.50 15.70 -3.87
C THR A 74 -8.53 14.56 -3.88
N GLY A 75 -8.76 13.93 -2.73
CA GLY A 75 -9.58 12.72 -2.61
C GLY A 75 -8.93 11.48 -3.22
N MET A 76 -7.61 11.52 -3.44
CA MET A 76 -6.85 10.45 -4.08
C MET A 76 -6.23 9.51 -3.04
N ILE A 77 -6.26 8.21 -3.33
CA ILE A 77 -5.54 7.20 -2.56
C ILE A 77 -4.12 7.07 -3.10
N ARG A 78 -3.14 7.04 -2.20
CA ARG A 78 -1.73 6.81 -2.50
C ARG A 78 -1.21 5.62 -1.72
N GLY A 79 -0.25 4.92 -2.30
CA GLY A 79 0.48 3.83 -1.65
C GLY A 79 1.97 4.12 -1.60
N ALA A 80 2.66 3.74 -0.52
CA ALA A 80 4.11 3.80 -0.42
C ALA A 80 4.69 2.57 0.29
N LEU A 81 5.84 2.07 -0.17
CA LEU A 81 6.55 0.93 0.39
C LEU A 81 7.89 1.38 0.97
N ASN A 82 8.05 1.41 2.29
CA ASN A 82 9.26 1.89 2.99
C ASN A 82 9.74 3.28 2.55
N GLY A 83 8.81 4.19 2.21
CA GLY A 83 9.13 5.56 1.75
C GLY A 83 8.85 5.77 0.27
N PRO A 84 9.47 5.02 -0.67
CA PRO A 84 9.14 5.12 -2.09
C PRO A 84 7.66 4.91 -2.38
N SER A 85 7.11 5.79 -3.22
CA SER A 85 5.74 5.61 -3.72
C SER A 85 5.61 4.33 -4.55
N ILE A 86 4.43 3.73 -4.56
CA ILE A 86 4.17 2.54 -5.39
C ILE A 86 4.42 2.85 -6.87
N GLU A 87 4.11 4.07 -7.32
CA GLU A 87 4.36 4.52 -8.69
C GLU A 87 5.85 4.57 -9.02
N GLU A 88 6.68 5.02 -8.07
CA GLU A 88 8.13 5.03 -8.23
C GLU A 88 8.69 3.60 -8.32
N VAL A 89 8.23 2.69 -7.46
CA VAL A 89 8.64 1.29 -7.49
C VAL A 89 8.22 0.63 -8.81
N THR A 90 6.99 0.88 -9.28
CA THR A 90 6.50 0.39 -10.57
C THR A 90 7.36 0.87 -11.74
N LYS A 91 7.71 2.16 -11.77
CA LYS A 91 8.61 2.71 -12.79
C LYS A 91 10.00 2.07 -12.73
N ARG A 92 10.55 1.89 -11.54
CA ARG A 92 11.86 1.25 -11.33
C ARG A 92 11.88 -0.19 -11.87
N LEU A 93 10.77 -0.91 -11.73
CA LEU A 93 10.60 -2.27 -12.26
C LEU A 93 10.22 -2.31 -13.75
N GLY A 94 10.11 -1.16 -14.43
CA GLY A 94 9.75 -1.10 -15.85
C GLY A 94 8.33 -1.55 -16.16
N LEU A 95 7.44 -1.53 -15.17
CA LEU A 95 6.04 -1.91 -15.32
C LEU A 95 5.21 -0.75 -15.87
N THR A 96 4.24 -1.08 -16.71
CA THR A 96 3.26 -0.09 -17.16
C THR A 96 2.42 0.32 -15.95
N LEU A 97 2.40 1.62 -15.64
CA LEU A 97 1.43 2.16 -14.70
C LEU A 97 0.05 2.02 -15.33
N PRO A 98 -0.86 1.18 -14.79
CA PRO A 98 -2.25 1.26 -15.17
C PRO A 98 -2.73 2.68 -14.86
N PRO A 99 -3.65 3.22 -15.66
CA PRO A 99 -4.24 4.51 -15.35
C PRO A 99 -4.90 4.40 -13.98
N MET A 100 -4.37 5.09 -12.97
CA MET A 100 -5.04 5.23 -11.68
C MET A 100 -6.43 5.78 -11.98
N SER A 101 -7.45 4.92 -11.84
CA SER A 101 -8.75 5.26 -12.37
C SER A 101 -9.43 6.21 -11.41
N GLY A 102 -9.61 7.44 -11.88
CA GLY A 102 -10.64 8.32 -11.38
C GLY A 102 -10.28 9.79 -11.50
N PRO A 103 -11.20 10.65 -11.97
CA PRO A 103 -11.08 12.07 -11.67
C PRO A 103 -11.01 12.28 -10.14
N PRO A 104 -10.49 13.42 -9.67
CA PRO A 104 -10.66 13.83 -8.28
C PRO A 104 -12.14 13.64 -7.89
N LYS A 105 -12.43 12.88 -6.82
CA LYS A 105 -13.76 12.40 -6.37
C LYS A 105 -14.26 11.04 -6.91
N SER A 106 -13.40 10.17 -7.44
CA SER A 106 -13.78 8.78 -7.72
C SER A 106 -14.10 7.99 -6.44
N ASP A 107 -14.94 6.96 -6.57
CA ASP A 107 -15.31 6.05 -5.48
C ASP A 107 -14.03 5.48 -4.81
N ILE A 108 -13.88 5.74 -3.51
CA ILE A 108 -12.74 5.28 -2.68
C ILE A 108 -12.59 3.75 -2.80
N GLY A 109 -13.69 3.00 -2.86
CA GLY A 109 -13.66 1.55 -3.04
C GLY A 109 -13.09 1.12 -4.40
N LEU A 110 -13.36 1.88 -5.47
CA LEU A 110 -12.76 1.64 -6.79
C LEU A 110 -11.27 1.97 -6.78
N GLN A 111 -10.87 3.08 -6.15
CA GLN A 111 -9.45 3.43 -6.01
C GLN A 111 -8.67 2.35 -5.24
N LEU A 112 -9.23 1.81 -4.14
CA LEU A 112 -8.63 0.71 -3.38
C LEU A 112 -8.57 -0.58 -4.17
N THR A 113 -9.60 -0.89 -4.96
CA THR A 113 -9.62 -2.08 -5.83
C THR A 113 -8.52 -2.00 -6.90
N ASN A 114 -8.34 -0.82 -7.50
CA ASN A 114 -7.26 -0.59 -8.46
C ASN A 114 -5.89 -0.68 -7.80
N LEU A 115 -5.72 -0.08 -6.61
CA LEU A 115 -4.49 -0.18 -5.84
C LEU A 115 -4.16 -1.65 -5.51
N ALA A 116 -5.16 -2.44 -5.10
CA ALA A 116 -4.97 -3.86 -4.82
C ALA A 116 -4.50 -4.64 -6.05
N ALA A 117 -5.11 -4.41 -7.22
CA ALA A 117 -4.68 -5.03 -8.48
C ALA A 117 -3.25 -4.63 -8.85
N HIS A 118 -2.93 -3.34 -8.71
CA HIS A 118 -1.61 -2.78 -9.00
C HIS A 118 -0.52 -3.35 -8.08
N LEU A 119 -0.79 -3.47 -6.79
CA LEU A 119 0.11 -4.09 -5.82
C LEU A 119 0.34 -5.57 -6.15
N ALA A 120 -0.69 -6.29 -6.59
CA ALA A 120 -0.54 -7.68 -7.00
C ALA A 120 0.45 -7.82 -8.17
N GLU A 121 0.29 -7.00 -9.22
CA GLU A 121 1.18 -6.98 -10.38
C GLU A 121 2.62 -6.60 -10.00
N LEU A 122 2.77 -5.57 -9.17
CA LEU A 122 4.08 -5.13 -8.68
C LEU A 122 4.78 -6.26 -7.92
N PHE A 123 4.09 -6.90 -6.96
CA PHE A 123 4.68 -7.98 -6.19
C PHE A 123 4.97 -9.22 -7.04
N ASP A 124 4.15 -9.53 -8.05
CA ASP A 124 4.42 -10.63 -8.96
C ASP A 124 5.61 -10.36 -9.89
N ALA A 125 5.81 -9.12 -10.31
CA ALA A 125 7.01 -8.69 -11.03
C ALA A 125 8.25 -8.71 -10.15
N ALA A 126 8.13 -8.29 -8.89
CA ALA A 126 9.26 -8.19 -7.96
C ALA A 126 9.83 -9.54 -7.49
N LYS A 127 9.14 -10.65 -7.77
CA LYS A 127 9.62 -12.03 -7.51
C LYS A 127 10.80 -12.44 -8.42
N ARG A 128 11.02 -11.74 -9.53
CA ARG A 128 11.96 -12.12 -10.59
C ARG A 128 13.33 -11.49 -10.41
#